data_AF-A0A7Y4U735-F1
#
_entry.id   AF-A0A7Y4U735-F1
#
_cell.length_a   1.000
_cell.length_b   1.000
_cell.length_c   1.000
_cell.angle_alpha   90.00
_cell.angle_beta   90.00
_cell.angle_gamma   90.00
#
_symmetry.space_group_name_H-M   'P 1'
#
loop_
_entity.id
_entity.type
_entity.pdbx_description
1 polymer ?
#
loop_
_entity_poly.entity_id
_entity_poly.type
_entity_poly.pdbx_seq_one_letter_code
_entity_poly.pdbx_strand_id
1 'polypeptide(L)'
;MKILGREEVWIHTHFLTDCVRLSAQRMRDIEKALLPTLRQLGIVFGIHFTQLRDERTCRIVLECRPFAATLDRIQQHLQEVVRDIPARPSTTKVTPEEPRLASAPPQ
;
A
#
# COMPACT_ATOMS: atom_id res chain seq x y z
N MET A 1 -4.37 8.52 -3.43
CA MET A 1 -4.84 7.48 -2.49
C MET A 1 -5.18 8.21 -1.22
N LYS A 2 -6.15 7.72 -0.47
CA LYS A 2 -6.61 8.33 0.77
C LYS A 2 -6.67 7.31 1.88
N ILE A 3 -6.41 7.77 3.09
CA ILE A 3 -6.69 7.03 4.32
C ILE A 3 -8.15 7.32 4.67
N LEU A 4 -8.98 6.28 4.62
CA LEU A 4 -10.42 6.36 4.87
C LEU A 4 -10.73 6.39 6.37
N GLY A 5 -9.85 5.81 7.17
CA GLY A 5 -10.00 5.72 8.62
C GLY A 5 -8.97 4.76 9.20
N ARG A 6 -9.15 4.45 10.50
CA ARG A 6 -8.35 3.44 11.19
C ARG A 6 -9.21 2.51 12.02
N GLU A 7 -8.79 1.26 12.12
CA GLU A 7 -9.33 0.27 13.04
C GLU A 7 -8.25 -0.10 14.05
N GLU A 8 -8.52 0.09 15.33
CA GLU A 8 -7.62 -0.29 16.42
C GLU A 8 -8.03 -1.67 16.91
N VAL A 9 -7.13 -2.64 16.81
CA VAL A 9 -7.32 -3.99 17.36
C VAL A 9 -6.28 -4.27 18.44
N TRP A 10 -6.39 -5.41 19.10
CA TRP A 10 -5.73 -5.66 20.38
C TRP A 10 -4.20 -5.41 20.39
N ILE A 11 -3.51 -5.68 19.28
CA ILE A 11 -2.04 -5.53 19.17
C ILE A 11 -1.56 -4.63 18.03
N HIS A 12 -2.47 -4.12 17.19
CA HIS A 12 -2.08 -3.35 16.00
C HIS A 12 -3.18 -2.40 15.53
N THR A 13 -2.80 -1.42 14.72
CA THR A 13 -3.70 -0.45 14.10
C THR A 13 -3.74 -0.67 12.59
N HIS A 14 -4.93 -0.77 12.00
CA HIS A 14 -5.11 -0.86 10.55
C HIS A 14 -5.49 0.51 10.02
N PHE A 15 -4.72 1.06 9.09
CA PHE A 15 -5.12 2.21 8.30
C PHE A 15 -5.79 1.71 7.01
N LEU A 16 -7.07 2.05 6.86
CA LEU A 16 -7.88 1.65 5.71
C LEU A 16 -7.60 2.60 4.55
N THR A 17 -7.35 2.07 3.35
CA THR A 17 -7.10 2.89 2.16
C THR A 17 -8.17 2.71 1.10
N ASP A 18 -8.37 3.72 0.26
CA ASP A 18 -9.22 3.64 -0.94
C ASP A 18 -8.56 2.89 -2.11
N CYS A 19 -7.33 2.39 -1.92
CA CYS A 19 -6.57 1.70 -2.95
C CYS A 19 -6.88 0.20 -2.96
N VAL A 20 -7.12 -0.35 -4.15
CA VAL A 20 -7.43 -1.78 -4.31
C VAL A 20 -6.18 -2.64 -4.18
N ARG A 21 -5.05 -2.16 -4.71
CA ARG A 21 -3.81 -2.92 -4.78
C ARG A 21 -2.61 -2.00 -4.88
N LEU A 22 -1.58 -2.27 -4.09
CA LEU A 22 -0.27 -1.63 -4.18
C LEU A 22 0.75 -2.57 -4.80
N SER A 23 1.63 -2.02 -5.64
CA SER A 23 2.82 -2.76 -6.09
C SER A 23 3.82 -2.89 -4.93
N ALA A 24 4.65 -3.92 -4.96
CA ALA A 24 5.70 -4.12 -3.96
C ALA A 24 6.66 -2.91 -3.87
N GLN A 25 6.90 -2.22 -4.99
CA GLN A 25 7.69 -0.98 -4.99
C GLN A 25 7.01 0.13 -4.18
N ARG A 26 5.72 0.38 -4.43
CA ARG A 26 4.97 1.41 -3.70
C ARG A 26 4.87 1.12 -2.21
N MET A 27 4.72 -0.15 -1.83
CA MET A 27 4.75 -0.55 -0.41
C MET A 27 6.08 -0.17 0.26
N ARG A 28 7.21 -0.51 -0.38
CA ARG A 28 8.54 -0.13 0.12
C ARG A 28 8.74 1.37 0.17
N ASP A 29 8.22 2.12 -0.80
CA ASP A 29 8.33 3.57 -0.83
C ASP A 29 7.54 4.21 0.32
N ILE A 30 6.32 3.73 0.59
CA ILE A 30 5.51 4.15 1.73
C ILE A 30 6.23 3.84 3.05
N GLU A 31 6.74 2.61 3.20
CA GLU A 31 7.47 2.20 4.40
C GLU A 31 8.69 3.10 4.65
N LYS A 32 9.51 3.33 3.62
CA LYS A 32 10.68 4.23 3.70
C LYS A 32 10.30 5.65 4.10
N ALA A 33 9.18 6.17 3.62
CA ALA A 33 8.72 7.51 3.95
C ALA A 33 8.13 7.63 5.37
N LEU A 34 7.55 6.55 5.91
CA LEU A 34 7.01 6.51 7.27
C LEU A 34 8.09 6.27 8.34
N LEU A 35 9.11 5.47 8.01
CA LEU A 35 10.14 5.02 8.95
C LEU A 35 10.77 6.15 9.79
N PRO A 36 11.19 7.30 9.23
CA PRO A 36 11.78 8.39 10.01
C PRO A 36 10.82 8.93 11.08
N THR A 37 9.56 9.15 10.70
CA THR A 37 8.52 9.67 11.60
C THR A 37 8.25 8.68 12.72
N LEU A 38 8.12 7.38 12.41
CA LEU A 38 7.88 6.36 13.43
C LEU A 38 9.04 6.20 14.41
N ARG A 39 10.28 6.29 13.92
CA ARG A 39 11.47 6.28 14.79
C ARG A 39 11.54 7.50 15.69
N GLN A 40 11.19 8.68 15.19
CA GLN A 40 11.17 9.92 15.98
C GLN A 40 10.13 9.90 17.10
N LEU A 41 9.05 9.13 16.94
CA LEU A 41 8.03 8.96 17.96
C LEU A 41 8.48 8.06 19.13
N GLY A 42 9.65 7.41 19.03
CA GLY A 42 10.22 6.59 20.10
C GLY A 42 9.44 5.32 20.41
N ILE A 43 8.64 4.83 19.45
CA ILE A 43 7.82 3.62 19.61
C ILE A 43 8.52 2.39 19.02
N VAL A 44 8.24 1.22 19.58
CA VAL A 44 8.54 -0.07 18.94
C VAL A 44 7.41 -0.38 17.97
N PHE A 45 7.73 -0.72 16.71
CA PHE A 45 6.73 -0.92 15.67
C PHE A 45 7.15 -1.97 14.63
N GLY A 46 6.16 -2.62 14.04
CA GLY A 46 6.24 -3.28 12.74
C GLY A 46 5.30 -2.60 11.74
N ILE A 47 5.62 -2.62 10.45
CA ILE A 47 4.71 -2.21 9.38
C ILE A 47 4.59 -3.34 8.37
N HIS A 48 3.36 -3.66 7.98
CA HIS A 48 3.10 -4.53 6.83
C HIS A 48 1.84 -4.10 6.07
N PHE A 49 1.62 -4.70 4.92
CA PHE A 49 0.51 -4.38 4.03
C PHE A 49 -0.36 -5.61 3.84
N THR A 50 -1.67 -5.48 4.05
CA THR A 50 -2.63 -6.54 3.74
C THR A 50 -3.47 -6.14 2.54
N GLN A 51 -3.72 -7.11 1.66
CA GLN A 51 -4.51 -6.96 0.44
C GLN A 51 -5.42 -8.17 0.36
N LEU A 52 -6.59 -8.07 1.00
CA LEU A 52 -7.58 -9.14 0.98
C LEU A 52 -8.28 -9.13 -0.40
N ARG A 53 -8.32 -10.29 -1.06
CA ARG A 53 -8.87 -10.42 -2.43
C ARG A 53 -10.33 -9.96 -2.51
N ASP A 54 -11.08 -10.18 -1.44
CA ASP A 54 -12.53 -9.90 -1.40
C ASP A 54 -12.85 -8.47 -0.99
N GLU A 55 -11.97 -7.81 -0.22
CA GLU A 55 -12.25 -6.48 0.34
C GLU A 55 -12.05 -5.35 -0.66
N ARG A 56 -11.38 -5.61 -1.81
CA ARG A 56 -10.98 -4.58 -2.79
C ARG A 56 -10.29 -3.36 -2.14
N THR A 57 -9.66 -3.55 -1.00
CA THR A 57 -8.95 -2.51 -0.24
C THR A 57 -7.60 -3.04 0.22
N CYS A 58 -6.61 -2.15 0.18
CA CYS A 58 -5.32 -2.36 0.81
C CYS A 58 -5.35 -1.71 2.19
N ARG A 59 -4.87 -2.44 3.21
CA ARG A 59 -4.68 -1.90 4.56
C ARG A 59 -3.19 -1.78 4.85
N ILE A 60 -2.84 -0.71 5.55
CA ILE A 60 -1.50 -0.50 6.08
C ILE A 60 -1.57 -0.81 7.56
N VAL A 61 -0.86 -1.84 8.00
CA VAL A 61 -0.93 -2.33 9.37
C VAL A 61 0.29 -1.83 10.13
N LEU A 62 0.03 -1.15 11.24
CA LEU A 62 1.04 -0.73 12.20
C LEU A 62 0.93 -1.64 13.42
N GLU A 63 1.94 -2.48 13.63
CA GLU A 63 2.07 -3.36 14.79
C GLU A 63 2.56 -2.58 16.02
N CYS A 64 1.71 -1.67 16.49
CA CYS A 64 1.79 -1.07 17.81
C CYS A 64 0.45 -0.41 18.17
N ARG A 65 0.28 -0.07 19.45
CA ARG A 65 -0.84 0.76 19.94
C ARG A 65 -0.30 1.98 20.66
N PRO A 66 0.09 3.03 19.93
CA PRO A 66 0.53 4.27 20.55
C PRO A 66 -0.69 5.06 21.06
N PHE A 67 -0.45 6.08 21.88
CA PHE A 67 -1.52 6.97 22.36
C PHE A 67 -2.26 7.64 21.19
N ALA A 68 -3.53 8.00 21.41
CA ALA A 68 -4.40 8.58 20.38
C ALA A 68 -3.76 9.76 19.63
N ALA A 69 -3.15 10.71 20.35
CA ALA A 69 -2.46 11.86 19.72
C ALA A 69 -1.30 11.44 18.80
N THR A 70 -0.60 10.36 19.15
CA THR A 70 0.46 9.78 18.31
C THR A 70 -0.15 9.11 17.08
N LEU A 71 -1.25 8.37 17.23
CA LEU A 71 -1.97 7.78 16.10
C LEU A 71 -2.47 8.83 15.11
N ASP A 72 -2.98 9.96 15.62
CA ASP A 72 -3.44 11.06 14.78
C ASP A 72 -2.29 11.65 13.95
N ARG A 73 -1.13 11.87 14.58
CA ARG A 73 0.08 12.33 13.90
C ARG A 73 0.57 11.33 12.84
N ILE A 74 0.53 10.03 13.15
CA ILE A 74 0.89 8.97 12.19
C ILE A 74 -0.08 8.97 11.01
N GLN A 75 -1.38 9.05 11.27
CA GLN A 75 -2.41 9.08 10.23
C GLN A 75 -2.25 10.30 9.31
N GLN A 76 -1.96 11.47 9.87
CA GLN A 76 -1.75 12.69 9.12
C GLN A 76 -0.52 12.60 8.20
N HIS A 77 0.61 12.14 8.74
CA HIS A 77 1.83 11.91 7.95
C HIS A 77 1.60 10.83 6.88
N LEU A 78 0.91 9.75 7.22
CA LEU A 78 0.56 8.70 6.29
C LEU A 78 -0.30 9.23 5.13
N GLN A 79 -1.29 10.08 5.43
CA GLN A 79 -2.13 10.73 4.44
C GLN A 79 -1.31 11.60 3.47
N GLU A 80 -0.25 12.24 3.94
CA GLU A 80 0.68 13.00 3.09
C GLU A 80 1.52 12.09 2.20
N VAL A 81 2.11 11.02 2.76
CA VAL A 81 2.94 10.05 2.03
C VAL A 81 2.18 9.41 0.86
N VAL A 82 0.89 9.14 1.05
CA VAL A 82 0.09 8.38 0.09
C VAL A 82 -0.68 9.23 -0.92
N ARG A 83 -0.71 10.55 -0.74
CA ARG A 83 -1.60 11.44 -1.49
C ARG A 83 -1.43 11.32 -3.01
N ASP A 84 -0.18 11.18 -3.47
CA ASP A 84 0.22 11.17 -4.89
C ASP A 84 0.15 9.76 -5.53
N ILE A 85 -0.24 8.73 -4.77
CA ILE A 85 -0.39 7.37 -5.28
C ILE A 85 -1.80 7.20 -5.87
N PRO A 86 -1.99 6.80 -7.13
CA PRO A 86 -3.33 6.61 -7.67
C PRO A 86 -4.06 5.45 -6.96
N ALA A 87 -5.34 5.65 -6.61
CA ALA A 87 -6.13 4.64 -5.88
C ALA A 87 -6.39 3.36 -6.71
N ARG A 88 -6.51 3.51 -8.04
CA ARG A 88 -6.63 2.39 -8.99
C ARG A 88 -5.40 2.37 -9.89
N PRO A 89 -4.72 1.22 -10.04
CA PRO A 89 -3.65 1.12 -11.02
C PRO A 89 -4.23 1.34 -12.42
N SER A 90 -3.58 2.19 -13.22
CA SER A 90 -3.90 2.37 -14.63
C SER A 90 -3.77 1.02 -15.32
N THR A 91 -4.82 0.56 -15.99
CA THR A 91 -4.79 -0.67 -16.79
C THR A 91 -3.81 -0.48 -17.95
N THR A 92 -2.57 -0.95 -17.80
CA THR A 92 -1.67 -1.11 -18.93
C THR A 92 -2.24 -2.22 -19.81
N LYS A 93 -2.80 -1.86 -20.96
CA LYS A 93 -3.20 -2.83 -21.98
C LYS A 93 -1.92 -3.51 -22.49
N VAL A 94 -1.72 -4.76 -22.11
CA VAL A 94 -0.71 -5.61 -22.75
C VAL A 94 -1.31 -6.06 -24.08
N THR A 95 -0.83 -5.50 -25.18
CA THR A 95 -1.14 -6.03 -26.51
C THR A 95 -0.46 -7.39 -26.63
N PRO A 96 -1.19 -8.50 -26.87
CA PRO A 96 -0.55 -9.77 -27.16
C PRO A 96 0.20 -9.63 -28.48
N GLU A 97 1.48 -9.97 -28.48
CA GLU A 97 2.27 -10.08 -29.70
C GLU A 97 1.71 -11.25 -30.53
N GLU A 98 1.27 -10.95 -31.75
CA GLU A 98 0.73 -11.93 -32.70
C GLU A 98 1.81 -12.97 -33.04
N PRO A 99 1.53 -14.29 -32.95
CA PRO A 99 2.53 -15.30 -33.26
C PRO A 99 2.84 -15.26 -34.76
N ARG A 100 4.09 -14.91 -35.10
CA ARG A 100 4.59 -15.01 -36.48
C ARG A 100 4.51 -16.47 -36.94
N LEU A 101 3.58 -16.75 -37.84
CA LEU A 101 3.48 -18.02 -38.56
C LEU A 101 4.77 -18.19 -39.40
N ALA A 102 5.69 -19.05 -38.95
CA ALA A 102 6.86 -19.41 -39.74
C ALA A 102 6.42 -20.26 -40.93
N SER A 103 6.55 -19.71 -42.13
CA SER A 103 6.35 -20.39 -43.41
C SER A 103 7.28 -21.59 -43.55
N ALA A 104 6.73 -22.77 -43.85
CA ALA A 104 7.48 -23.97 -44.15
C ALA A 104 8.32 -23.82 -45.45
N PRO A 105 9.50 -24.45 -45.56
CA PRO A 105 10.30 -24.42 -46.78
C PRO A 105 9.74 -25.36 -47.87
N PRO A 106 9.94 -25.06 -49.17
CA PRO A 106 9.48 -25.90 -50.27
C PRO A 106 10.35 -27.16 -50.43
N GLN A 107 9.73 -28.20 -51.00
CA GLN A 107 10.31 -29.53 -51.27
C GLN A 107 11.38 -29.50 -52.37
#